data_AF-A0A9D2SGP2-F1
#
_entry.id   AF-A0A9D2SGP2-F1
#
_cell.length_a   1.000
_cell.length_b   1.000
_cell.length_c   1.000
_cell.angle_alpha   90.00
_cell.angle_beta   90.00
_cell.angle_gamma   90.00
#
_symmetry.space_group_name_H-M   'P 1'
#
loop_
_entity.id
_entity.type
_entity.pdbx_description
1 polymer ?
#
loop_
_entity_poly.entity_id
_entity_poly.type
_entity_poly.pdbx_seq_one_letter_code
_entity_poly.pdbx_strand_id
1 'polypeptide(L)'
;MEYIDEGQARLEPFRFPKGYRGPDFSVWYVTSSGEFFPVSHRERPGVQLPFSGEFSFAGYRWLVPGVYSTAKALVVDLCREVPLQAIQDFIQKWNLTLENDDIDCFSKAQRMEMEAENPLELEVSPTAVVNGREHPYRRGTGLFYCAKLEWPGSDLTGEAVAKHYGLNQETGWNLWRYVFPWGRRKQVNTLSLTLQTDRARWPGTPFQVKQAGEQVELIHPRTGESCTLTVRDFQRDALDSDRIPGREEWEFPNHLWRFTYAVEPEVPGLTIEDGEEGDRPRPKPRPETGRGDRSGEGGSTAAFVTAQPEAASIGIIGGADGPTAIFLRDDEDPRRHTAFSALRFQREEPAAWLPVFRDAQGKRGHFVLQQED
;
A
#
# COMPACT_ATOMS: atom_id res chain seq x y z
N MET A 1 -0.38 -35.70 -38.99
CA MET A 1 0.98 -35.93 -38.47
C MET A 1 1.90 -35.20 -39.43
N GLU A 2 2.66 -34.19 -39.05
CA GLU A 2 3.31 -33.93 -37.77
C GLU A 2 3.12 -32.48 -37.31
N TYR A 3 3.06 -32.34 -35.99
CA TYR A 3 3.13 -31.11 -35.22
C TYR A 3 4.49 -30.43 -35.43
N ILE A 4 4.52 -29.10 -35.52
CA ILE A 4 5.69 -28.32 -35.09
C ILE A 4 5.21 -27.41 -33.98
N ASP A 5 5.87 -27.58 -32.85
CA ASP A 5 5.50 -27.18 -31.51
C ASP A 5 6.25 -25.92 -31.07
N GLU A 6 5.60 -25.18 -30.17
CA GLU A 6 6.15 -24.28 -29.15
C GLU A 6 7.17 -23.19 -29.55
N GLY A 7 6.62 -22.02 -29.90
CA GLY A 7 7.28 -20.74 -29.69
C GLY A 7 7.30 -20.35 -28.20
N GLN A 8 8.17 -20.97 -27.41
CA GLN A 8 8.54 -20.42 -26.09
C GLN A 8 9.32 -19.12 -26.32
N ALA A 9 8.68 -17.98 -26.07
CA ALA A 9 9.40 -16.73 -25.82
C ALA A 9 10.23 -16.91 -24.54
N ARG A 10 11.51 -17.28 -24.69
CA ARG A 10 12.47 -17.18 -23.59
C ARG A 10 12.58 -15.71 -23.21
N LEU A 11 12.00 -15.34 -22.07
CA LEU A 11 12.34 -14.11 -21.38
C LEU A 11 13.87 -14.13 -21.19
N GLU A 12 14.58 -13.22 -21.84
CA GLU A 12 16.01 -13.01 -21.58
C GLU A 12 16.16 -12.68 -20.10
N PRO A 13 16.97 -13.41 -19.32
CA PRO A 13 17.13 -13.11 -17.91
C PRO A 13 17.69 -11.69 -17.75
N PHE A 14 17.02 -10.90 -16.90
CA PHE A 14 17.45 -9.56 -16.54
C PHE A 14 18.96 -9.53 -16.26
N ARG A 15 19.71 -8.84 -17.12
CA ARG A 15 21.16 -8.70 -16.95
C ARG A 15 21.42 -7.54 -16.00
N PHE A 16 21.71 -7.86 -14.74
CA PHE A 16 22.21 -6.87 -13.80
C PHE A 16 23.43 -6.12 -14.37
N PRO A 17 23.53 -4.80 -14.15
CA PRO A 17 24.69 -4.01 -14.59
C PRO A 17 26.00 -4.65 -14.11
N LYS A 18 27.05 -4.60 -14.94
CA LYS A 18 28.40 -5.06 -14.55
C LYS A 18 28.82 -4.39 -13.24
N GLY A 19 29.02 -5.19 -12.20
CA GLY A 19 29.41 -4.71 -10.86
C GLY A 19 28.28 -4.63 -9.83
N TYR A 20 27.03 -4.93 -10.20
CA TYR A 20 25.97 -5.13 -9.21
C TYR A 20 26.32 -6.32 -8.32
N ARG A 21 26.63 -6.05 -7.05
CA ARG A 21 26.63 -7.08 -6.01
C ARG A 21 25.24 -7.02 -5.39
N GLY A 22 24.43 -8.05 -5.63
CA GLY A 22 23.17 -8.22 -4.94
C GLY A 22 23.38 -8.32 -3.41
N PRO A 23 22.30 -8.36 -2.63
CA PRO A 23 22.39 -8.56 -1.18
C PRO A 23 23.15 -9.84 -0.84
N ASP A 24 24.03 -9.77 0.17
CA ASP A 24 24.71 -10.94 0.72
C ASP A 24 23.89 -11.46 1.92
N PHE A 25 23.11 -12.51 1.68
CA PHE A 25 22.25 -13.13 2.67
C PHE A 25 23.00 -13.90 3.77
N SER A 26 24.33 -14.07 3.66
CA SER A 26 25.14 -14.72 4.69
C SER A 26 25.50 -13.81 5.85
N VAL A 27 25.36 -12.48 5.68
CA VAL A 27 25.75 -11.48 6.67
C VAL A 27 24.52 -10.77 7.22
N TRP A 28 24.25 -10.96 8.51
CA TRP A 28 23.23 -10.19 9.20
C TRP A 28 23.76 -8.81 9.59
N TYR A 29 23.38 -7.78 8.84
CA TYR A 29 23.94 -6.43 8.96
C TYR A 29 22.86 -5.36 9.16
N VAL A 30 22.57 -5.03 10.42
CA VAL A 30 21.50 -4.08 10.75
C VAL A 30 22.03 -2.65 10.78
N THR A 31 21.39 -1.73 10.06
CA THR A 31 21.77 -0.30 10.04
C THR A 31 20.56 0.61 10.19
N SER A 32 20.79 1.92 10.33
CA SER A 32 19.72 2.91 10.40
C SER A 32 19.01 3.16 9.06
N SER A 33 19.43 2.49 7.95
CA SER A 33 18.70 2.55 6.68
C SER A 33 17.35 1.84 6.76
N GLY A 34 17.26 0.77 7.56
CA GLY A 34 16.05 -0.04 7.74
C GLY A 34 15.94 -1.25 6.82
N GLU A 35 16.90 -1.48 5.94
CA GLU A 35 16.93 -2.66 5.05
C GLU A 35 17.30 -3.93 5.83
N PHE A 36 16.75 -5.08 5.45
CA PHE A 36 17.11 -6.38 6.02
C PHE A 36 18.54 -6.79 5.66
N PHE A 37 18.89 -6.68 4.37
CA PHE A 37 20.22 -6.99 3.83
C PHE A 37 20.75 -5.82 2.98
N PRO A 38 21.34 -4.79 3.62
CA PRO A 38 21.79 -3.61 2.91
C PRO A 38 22.98 -3.92 2.01
N VAL A 39 22.94 -3.39 0.79
CA VAL A 39 24.08 -3.48 -0.16
C VAL A 39 25.24 -2.58 0.27
N SER A 40 24.96 -1.50 1.02
CA SER A 40 25.96 -0.55 1.52
C SER A 40 26.28 -0.76 2.99
N HIS A 41 27.56 -0.98 3.31
CA HIS A 41 28.04 -1.15 4.69
C HIS A 41 28.83 0.07 5.19
N ARG A 42 28.42 1.27 4.78
CA ARG A 42 29.08 2.53 5.18
C ARG A 42 28.85 2.90 6.64
N GLU A 43 27.69 2.51 7.19
CA GLU A 43 27.40 2.65 8.62
C GLU A 43 27.92 1.42 9.36
N ARG A 44 28.51 1.59 10.55
CA ARG A 44 28.81 0.45 11.42
C ARG A 44 27.52 -0.31 11.78
N PRO A 45 27.57 -1.64 11.89
CA PRO A 45 26.38 -2.41 12.21
C PRO A 45 25.87 -2.05 13.61
N GLY A 46 24.56 -2.12 13.78
CA GLY A 46 23.91 -2.04 15.08
C GLY A 46 24.38 -3.16 15.99
N VAL A 47 24.37 -2.89 17.29
CA VAL A 47 24.61 -3.91 18.32
C VAL A 47 23.26 -4.45 18.75
N GLN A 48 23.08 -5.77 18.69
CA GLN A 48 21.88 -6.41 19.21
C GLN A 48 21.78 -6.16 20.72
N LEU A 49 20.60 -5.72 21.15
CA LEU A 49 20.24 -5.54 22.54
C LEU A 49 19.53 -6.81 23.03
N PRO A 50 19.66 -7.16 24.32
CA PRO A 50 19.03 -8.36 24.89
C PRO A 50 17.56 -8.08 25.18
N PHE A 51 16.77 -7.69 24.18
CA PHE A 51 15.33 -7.51 24.30
C PHE A 51 14.61 -8.40 23.30
N SER A 52 13.61 -9.11 23.77
CA SER A 52 12.68 -9.89 22.95
C SER A 52 11.27 -9.77 23.48
N GLY A 53 10.31 -10.29 22.71
CA GLY A 53 8.92 -10.30 23.15
C GLY A 53 8.06 -11.18 22.28
N GLU A 54 7.03 -11.73 22.91
CA GLU A 54 5.94 -12.44 22.25
C GLU A 54 4.62 -11.92 22.82
N PHE A 55 3.69 -11.57 21.95
CA PHE A 55 2.39 -11.04 22.37
C PHE A 55 1.31 -11.27 21.32
N SER A 56 0.04 -11.16 21.75
CA SER A 56 -1.11 -11.18 20.84
C SER A 56 -1.59 -9.76 20.56
N PHE A 57 -1.74 -9.41 19.28
CA PHE A 57 -2.25 -8.11 18.86
C PHE A 57 -3.06 -8.24 17.57
N ALA A 58 -4.18 -7.52 17.52
CA ALA A 58 -5.13 -7.55 16.42
C ALA A 58 -5.70 -8.93 16.04
N GLY A 59 -5.58 -9.94 16.92
CA GLY A 59 -6.00 -11.32 16.66
C GLY A 59 -4.87 -12.24 16.20
N TYR A 60 -3.65 -11.73 16.09
CA TYR A 60 -2.48 -12.48 15.62
C TYR A 60 -1.42 -12.61 16.71
N ARG A 61 -0.56 -13.62 16.57
CA ARG A 61 0.65 -13.79 17.38
C ARG A 61 1.79 -12.99 16.75
N TRP A 62 2.52 -12.27 17.59
CA TRP A 62 3.63 -11.40 17.20
C TRP A 62 4.89 -11.78 17.96
N LEU A 63 6.02 -11.67 17.28
CA LEU A 63 7.36 -11.85 17.81
C LEU A 63 8.17 -10.58 17.61
N VAL A 64 9.03 -10.30 18.58
CA VAL A 64 10.11 -9.31 18.49
C VAL A 64 11.44 -10.06 18.59
N PRO A 65 11.91 -10.67 17.49
CA PRO A 65 13.08 -11.53 17.55
C PRO A 65 14.41 -10.76 17.53
N GLY A 66 14.39 -9.46 17.23
CA GLY A 66 15.61 -8.66 17.14
C GLY A 66 15.39 -7.19 17.49
N VAL A 67 16.20 -6.70 18.41
CA VAL A 67 16.29 -5.28 18.78
C VAL A 67 17.74 -4.84 18.66
N TYR A 68 18.01 -3.75 17.94
CA TYR A 68 19.36 -3.31 17.64
C TYR A 68 19.56 -1.83 17.94
N SER A 69 20.72 -1.51 18.51
CA SER A 69 21.16 -0.15 18.79
C SER A 69 22.21 0.28 17.79
N THR A 70 21.86 1.21 16.91
CA THR A 70 22.80 1.84 15.97
C THR A 70 23.27 3.19 16.51
N ALA A 71 24.19 3.85 15.79
CA ALA A 71 24.60 5.21 16.15
C ALA A 71 23.42 6.22 16.06
N LYS A 72 22.47 5.97 15.16
CA LYS A 72 21.44 6.94 14.74
C LYS A 72 20.01 6.53 15.10
N ALA A 73 19.76 5.27 15.45
CA ALA A 73 18.41 4.76 15.71
C ALA A 73 18.40 3.51 16.60
N LEU A 74 17.26 3.28 17.24
CA LEU A 74 16.83 1.92 17.59
C LEU A 74 16.25 1.28 16.33
N VAL A 75 16.58 0.02 16.09
CA VAL A 75 15.98 -0.78 15.02
C VAL A 75 15.31 -1.98 15.67
N VAL A 76 14.06 -2.24 15.32
CA VAL A 76 13.27 -3.35 15.89
C VAL A 76 12.70 -4.15 14.75
N ASP A 77 12.94 -5.45 14.77
CA ASP A 77 12.33 -6.39 13.85
C ASP A 77 11.07 -6.98 14.50
N LEU A 78 9.97 -7.01 13.76
CA LEU A 78 8.69 -7.56 14.16
C LEU A 78 8.26 -8.64 13.17
N CYS A 79 7.81 -9.77 13.69
CA CYS A 79 7.25 -10.85 12.90
C CYS A 79 5.82 -11.13 13.35
N ARG A 80 4.85 -11.03 12.43
CA ARG A 80 3.46 -11.44 12.69
C ARG A 80 3.21 -12.78 12.02
N GLU A 81 2.79 -13.75 12.80
CA GLU A 81 2.37 -15.05 12.29
C GLU A 81 1.00 -14.92 11.60
N VAL A 82 0.90 -15.44 10.38
CA VAL A 82 -0.32 -15.50 9.60
C VAL A 82 -0.64 -16.95 9.27
N PRO A 83 -1.79 -17.50 9.72
CA PRO A 83 -2.16 -18.88 9.45
C PRO A 83 -2.15 -19.21 7.96
N LEU A 84 -1.48 -20.31 7.58
CA LEU A 84 -1.41 -20.77 6.19
C LEU A 84 -2.80 -20.96 5.57
N GLN A 85 -3.73 -21.55 6.33
CA GLN A 85 -5.10 -21.78 5.86
C GLN A 85 -5.80 -20.46 5.49
N ALA A 86 -5.60 -19.39 6.27
CA ALA A 86 -6.23 -18.11 5.97
C ALA A 86 -5.71 -17.54 4.64
N ILE A 87 -4.42 -17.71 4.34
CA ILE A 87 -3.81 -17.29 3.07
C ILE A 87 -4.40 -18.11 1.92
N GLN A 88 -4.52 -19.42 2.10
CA GLN A 88 -5.11 -20.32 1.09
C GLN A 88 -6.60 -20.01 0.84
N ASP A 89 -7.37 -19.78 1.89
CA ASP A 89 -8.78 -19.41 1.81
C ASP A 89 -8.97 -18.10 1.05
N PHE A 90 -8.09 -17.11 1.28
CA PHE A 90 -8.09 -15.84 0.55
C PHE A 90 -7.79 -16.04 -0.95
N ILE A 91 -6.72 -16.78 -1.27
CA ILE A 91 -6.36 -17.11 -2.66
C ILE A 91 -7.51 -17.83 -3.36
N GLN A 92 -8.15 -18.78 -2.68
CA GLN A 92 -9.28 -19.52 -3.20
C GLN A 92 -10.52 -18.64 -3.40
N LYS A 93 -10.87 -17.78 -2.42
CA LYS A 93 -12.02 -16.87 -2.50
C LYS A 93 -11.93 -15.97 -3.73
N TRP A 94 -10.74 -15.41 -3.97
CA TRP A 94 -10.49 -14.45 -5.05
C TRP A 94 -10.01 -15.12 -6.35
N ASN A 95 -9.92 -16.45 -6.37
CA ASN A 95 -9.45 -17.24 -7.51
C ASN A 95 -8.10 -16.73 -8.06
N LEU A 96 -7.18 -16.41 -7.15
CA LEU A 96 -5.89 -15.82 -7.50
C LEU A 96 -4.95 -16.88 -8.09
N THR A 97 -4.38 -16.54 -9.23
CA THR A 97 -3.36 -17.28 -9.97
C THR A 97 -2.28 -16.31 -10.43
N LEU A 98 -1.15 -16.84 -10.85
CA LEU A 98 -0.03 -16.05 -11.38
C LEU A 98 -0.37 -15.20 -12.60
N GLU A 99 -1.47 -15.51 -13.27
CA GLU A 99 -1.90 -14.85 -14.49
C GLU A 99 -2.97 -13.78 -14.22
N ASN A 100 -3.54 -13.74 -13.01
CA ASN A 100 -4.67 -12.87 -12.67
C ASN A 100 -4.53 -12.15 -11.32
N ASP A 101 -3.33 -12.14 -10.72
CA ASP A 101 -3.02 -11.40 -9.50
C ASP A 101 -2.77 -9.90 -9.76
N ASP A 102 -2.89 -9.45 -11.01
CA ASP A 102 -2.77 -8.05 -11.38
C ASP A 102 -3.94 -7.23 -10.81
N ILE A 103 -3.60 -6.07 -10.24
CA ILE A 103 -4.53 -5.08 -9.71
C ILE A 103 -5.57 -4.63 -10.75
N ASP A 104 -5.21 -4.65 -12.04
CA ASP A 104 -6.06 -4.26 -13.16
C ASP A 104 -7.16 -5.31 -13.46
N CYS A 105 -7.05 -6.53 -12.92
CA CYS A 105 -8.09 -7.55 -13.02
C CYS A 105 -9.29 -7.32 -12.09
N PHE A 106 -9.19 -6.38 -11.15
CA PHE A 106 -10.21 -6.13 -10.13
C PHE A 106 -10.75 -4.72 -10.21
N SER A 107 -12.06 -4.54 -9.99
CA SER A 107 -12.65 -3.22 -9.80
C SER A 107 -12.15 -2.58 -8.50
N LYS A 108 -12.23 -1.24 -8.39
CA LYS A 108 -11.82 -0.52 -7.17
C LYS A 108 -12.50 -1.04 -5.91
N ALA A 109 -13.81 -1.33 -5.99
CA ALA A 109 -14.56 -1.92 -4.88
C ALA A 109 -14.04 -3.31 -4.50
N GLN A 110 -13.78 -4.18 -5.49
CA GLN A 110 -13.18 -5.49 -5.22
C GLN A 110 -11.80 -5.37 -4.59
N ARG A 111 -10.95 -4.45 -5.05
CA ARG A 111 -9.63 -4.21 -4.44
C ARG A 111 -9.73 -3.81 -2.98
N MET A 112 -10.65 -2.91 -2.63
CA MET A 112 -10.88 -2.53 -1.24
C MET A 112 -11.38 -3.71 -0.38
N GLU A 113 -12.25 -4.55 -0.92
CA GLU A 113 -12.71 -5.76 -0.21
C GLU A 113 -11.56 -6.75 -0.02
N MET A 114 -10.75 -6.96 -1.06
CA MET A 114 -9.53 -7.76 -1.00
C MET A 114 -8.57 -7.24 0.07
N GLU A 115 -8.24 -5.95 0.06
CA GLU A 115 -7.38 -5.32 1.08
C GLU A 115 -7.92 -5.55 2.50
N ALA A 116 -9.23 -5.35 2.71
CA ALA A 116 -9.83 -5.46 4.03
C ALA A 116 -9.89 -6.90 4.57
N GLU A 117 -9.93 -7.90 3.69
CA GLU A 117 -9.99 -9.32 4.05
C GLU A 117 -8.66 -10.05 3.98
N ASN A 118 -7.68 -9.46 3.27
CA ASN A 118 -6.40 -10.10 3.03
C ASN A 118 -5.70 -10.38 4.37
N PRO A 119 -5.44 -11.64 4.72
CA PRO A 119 -4.83 -11.99 6.00
C PRO A 119 -3.40 -11.47 6.13
N LEU A 120 -2.75 -11.09 5.03
CA LEU A 120 -1.44 -10.47 4.98
C LEU A 120 -1.50 -8.95 5.15
N GLU A 121 -2.64 -8.33 4.83
CA GLU A 121 -2.84 -6.90 4.98
C GLU A 121 -3.03 -6.55 6.45
N LEU A 122 -2.10 -5.75 6.97
CA LEU A 122 -2.22 -5.10 8.26
C LEU A 122 -1.14 -4.03 8.38
N GLU A 123 -1.53 -2.81 8.11
CA GLU A 123 -0.68 -1.67 8.39
C GLU A 123 -0.62 -1.42 9.91
N VAL A 124 0.61 -1.37 10.43
CA VAL A 124 0.90 -1.07 11.84
C VAL A 124 1.88 0.09 11.92
N SER A 125 1.51 1.08 12.72
CA SER A 125 2.33 2.21 13.12
C SER A 125 2.90 1.97 14.52
N PRO A 126 4.16 1.51 14.65
CA PRO A 126 4.78 1.29 15.95
C PRO A 126 5.40 2.57 16.53
N THR A 127 5.33 2.72 17.84
CA THR A 127 6.10 3.69 18.62
C THR A 127 6.90 2.96 19.67
N ALA A 128 8.22 3.12 19.67
CA ALA A 128 9.08 2.58 20.71
C ALA A 128 9.09 3.51 21.92
N VAL A 129 9.03 2.94 23.13
CA VAL A 129 9.18 3.68 24.38
C VAL A 129 10.47 3.21 25.04
N VAL A 130 11.50 4.04 24.99
CA VAL A 130 12.84 3.75 25.49
C VAL A 130 13.07 4.52 26.78
N ASN A 131 13.29 3.82 27.89
CA ASN A 131 13.47 4.43 29.22
C ASN A 131 12.36 5.46 29.55
N GLY A 132 11.11 5.11 29.23
CA GLY A 132 9.94 5.96 29.45
C GLY A 132 9.76 7.13 28.46
N ARG A 133 10.56 7.22 27.39
CA ARG A 133 10.42 8.25 26.35
C ARG A 133 9.96 7.65 25.03
N GLU A 134 8.96 8.25 24.42
CA GLU A 134 8.44 7.83 23.12
C GLU A 134 9.38 8.23 21.98
N HIS A 135 9.52 7.31 21.04
CA HIS A 135 10.24 7.41 19.80
C HIS A 135 9.33 6.86 18.70
N PRO A 136 8.67 7.71 17.90
CA PRO A 136 7.91 7.22 16.76
C PRO A 136 8.86 6.65 15.71
N TYR A 137 8.42 5.62 14.99
CA TYR A 137 9.16 5.15 13.84
C TYR A 137 9.20 6.23 12.75
N ARG A 138 10.22 6.19 11.89
CA ARG A 138 10.32 7.13 10.76
C ARG A 138 10.41 6.46 9.40
N ARG A 139 10.81 5.20 9.39
CA ARG A 139 10.90 4.35 8.20
C ARG A 139 10.92 2.90 8.63
N GLY A 140 10.65 2.03 7.69
CA GLY A 140 10.87 0.61 7.83
C GLY A 140 10.82 -0.08 6.48
N THR A 141 11.18 -1.36 6.50
CA THR A 141 10.99 -2.27 5.37
C THR A 141 10.06 -3.37 5.84
N GLY A 142 9.03 -3.66 5.06
CA GLY A 142 8.10 -4.76 5.27
C GLY A 142 8.17 -5.73 4.10
N LEU A 143 8.01 -7.02 4.38
CA LEU A 143 7.86 -8.07 3.38
C LEU A 143 7.05 -9.23 3.97
N PHE A 144 6.60 -10.12 3.09
CA PHE A 144 5.89 -11.34 3.48
C PHE A 144 6.71 -12.57 3.09
N TYR A 145 6.61 -13.62 3.89
CA TYR A 145 7.21 -14.92 3.61
C TYR A 145 6.27 -16.07 4.00
N CYS A 146 6.12 -17.05 3.11
CA CYS A 146 5.45 -18.31 3.40
C CYS A 146 6.10 -19.45 2.61
N ALA A 147 6.74 -20.38 3.31
CA ALA A 147 7.49 -21.48 2.69
C ALA A 147 6.61 -22.44 1.87
N LYS A 148 5.33 -22.57 2.24
CA LYS A 148 4.37 -23.49 1.60
C LYS A 148 3.64 -22.86 0.40
N LEU A 149 3.91 -21.60 0.08
CA LEU A 149 3.29 -20.92 -1.05
C LEU A 149 4.24 -21.00 -2.26
N GLU A 150 3.93 -21.88 -3.21
CA GLU A 150 4.69 -22.00 -4.46
C GLU A 150 4.25 -20.91 -5.46
N TRP A 151 4.57 -19.65 -5.14
CA TRP A 151 4.38 -18.51 -6.03
C TRP A 151 5.75 -18.06 -6.59
N PRO A 152 5.95 -17.98 -7.92
CA PRO A 152 7.11 -17.35 -8.54
C PRO A 152 7.49 -16.02 -7.87
N GLY A 153 8.76 -15.94 -7.47
CA GLY A 153 9.27 -14.77 -6.75
C GLY A 153 9.31 -14.89 -5.24
N SER A 154 9.40 -16.10 -4.68
CA SER A 154 9.66 -16.30 -3.24
C SER A 154 10.81 -15.38 -2.83
N ASP A 155 10.51 -14.39 -1.99
CA ASP A 155 11.49 -13.37 -1.64
C ASP A 155 12.65 -14.02 -0.89
N LEU A 156 13.81 -14.13 -1.56
CA LEU A 156 15.05 -14.65 -0.99
C LEU A 156 15.41 -13.92 0.31
N THR A 157 15.01 -12.64 0.41
CA THR A 157 15.13 -11.83 1.63
C THR A 157 14.26 -12.41 2.74
N GLY A 158 12.99 -12.67 2.47
CA GLY A 158 12.06 -13.25 3.43
C GLY A 158 12.48 -14.63 3.92
N GLU A 159 12.94 -15.50 3.02
CA GLU A 159 13.50 -16.80 3.39
C GLU A 159 14.73 -16.63 4.29
N ALA A 160 15.65 -15.74 3.94
CA ALA A 160 16.85 -15.49 4.72
C ALA A 160 16.53 -14.91 6.11
N VAL A 161 15.55 -14.01 6.24
CA VAL A 161 15.06 -13.48 7.52
C VAL A 161 14.42 -14.59 8.34
N ALA A 162 13.53 -15.39 7.74
CA ALA A 162 12.86 -16.49 8.42
C ALA A 162 13.86 -17.53 8.94
N LYS A 163 14.89 -17.85 8.15
CA LYS A 163 15.98 -18.74 8.55
C LYS A 163 16.83 -18.14 9.67
N HIS A 164 17.18 -16.86 9.58
CA HIS A 164 17.96 -16.16 10.61
C HIS A 164 17.27 -16.22 11.98
N TYR A 165 15.95 -16.04 12.00
CA TYR A 165 15.15 -16.06 13.23
C TYR A 165 14.55 -17.43 13.61
N GLY A 166 14.80 -18.48 12.81
CA GLY A 166 14.26 -19.82 13.08
C GLY A 166 12.73 -19.87 13.07
N LEU A 167 12.09 -19.09 12.19
CA LEU A 167 10.63 -19.00 12.11
C LEU A 167 10.01 -20.32 11.62
N ASN A 168 8.81 -20.62 12.12
CA ASN A 168 8.06 -21.82 11.71
C ASN A 168 7.74 -21.78 10.21
N GLN A 169 8.08 -22.83 9.48
CA GLN A 169 7.86 -22.94 8.03
C GLN A 169 6.45 -23.46 7.67
N GLU A 170 5.65 -23.90 8.65
CA GLU A 170 4.29 -24.39 8.44
C GLU A 170 3.22 -23.26 8.42
N THR A 171 3.66 -21.99 8.45
CA THR A 171 2.80 -20.81 8.50
C THR A 171 3.36 -19.68 7.65
N GLY A 172 2.55 -18.65 7.40
CA GLY A 172 3.00 -17.41 6.79
C GLY A 172 3.49 -16.39 7.82
N TRP A 173 4.29 -15.43 7.37
CA TRP A 173 4.88 -14.39 8.20
C TRP A 173 4.86 -13.05 7.49
N ASN A 174 4.33 -12.02 8.16
CA ASN A 174 4.74 -10.65 7.84
C ASN A 174 5.96 -10.27 8.65
N LEU A 175 6.93 -9.66 7.98
CA LEU A 175 8.25 -9.36 8.50
C LEU A 175 8.52 -7.87 8.32
N TRP A 176 8.71 -7.16 9.42
CA TRP A 176 9.03 -5.73 9.39
C TRP A 176 10.31 -5.44 10.13
N ARG A 177 11.09 -4.50 9.59
CA ARG A 177 12.20 -3.83 10.27
C ARG A 177 11.86 -2.36 10.41
N TYR A 178 11.60 -1.92 11.63
CA TYR A 178 11.26 -0.53 11.95
C TYR A 178 12.45 0.23 12.51
N VAL A 179 12.60 1.48 12.09
CA VAL A 179 13.69 2.37 12.52
C VAL A 179 13.11 3.54 13.30
N PHE A 180 13.61 3.71 14.53
CA PHE A 180 13.23 4.76 15.47
C PHE A 180 14.43 5.69 15.72
N PRO A 181 14.53 6.82 15.01
CA PRO A 181 15.70 7.69 15.08
C PRO A 181 15.92 8.31 16.47
N TRP A 182 17.19 8.47 16.83
CA TRP A 182 17.62 9.26 17.97
C TRP A 182 18.80 10.16 17.61
N GLY A 183 18.98 11.26 18.34
CA GLY A 183 20.11 12.18 18.10
C GLY A 183 21.47 11.63 18.50
N ARG A 184 21.51 10.69 19.45
CA ARG A 184 22.73 9.97 19.86
C ARG A 184 22.35 8.61 20.41
N ARG A 185 23.24 7.63 20.27
CA ARG A 185 23.10 6.32 20.89
C ARG A 185 22.91 6.46 22.40
N LYS A 186 22.01 5.67 22.96
CA LYS A 186 21.62 5.68 24.37
C LYS A 186 21.70 4.26 24.93
N GLN A 187 21.94 4.15 26.23
CA GLN A 187 21.73 2.91 26.97
C GLN A 187 20.21 2.65 27.05
N VAL A 188 19.80 1.43 26.77
CA VAL A 188 18.39 1.01 26.83
C VAL A 188 18.25 0.08 28.02
N ASN A 189 17.54 0.54 29.06
CA ASN A 189 17.29 -0.22 30.28
C ASN A 189 15.87 -0.78 30.31
N THR A 190 14.91 -0.05 29.72
CA THR A 190 13.54 -0.51 29.54
C THR A 190 13.10 -0.23 28.12
N LEU A 191 12.36 -1.17 27.54
CA LEU A 191 11.81 -1.05 26.19
C LEU A 191 10.39 -1.61 26.15
N SER A 192 9.48 -0.84 25.55
CA SER A 192 8.14 -1.30 25.21
C SER A 192 7.73 -0.74 23.86
N LEU A 193 6.78 -1.38 23.20
CA LEU A 193 6.21 -0.97 21.93
C LEU A 193 4.74 -0.60 22.11
N THR A 194 4.35 0.53 21.55
CA THR A 194 2.94 0.83 21.31
C THR A 194 2.65 0.59 19.84
N LEU A 195 1.73 -0.32 19.54
CA LEU A 195 1.30 -0.61 18.18
C LEU A 195 -0.08 -0.01 17.95
N GLN A 196 -0.26 0.61 16.78
CA GLN A 196 -1.55 1.11 16.32
C GLN A 196 -1.81 0.58 14.92
N THR A 197 -2.96 -0.04 14.69
CA THR A 197 -3.39 -0.41 13.34
C THR A 197 -4.11 0.75 12.67
N ASP A 198 -4.11 0.74 11.35
CA ASP A 198 -4.96 1.63 10.57
C ASP A 198 -6.44 1.20 10.65
N ARG A 199 -7.31 2.10 10.18
CA ARG A 199 -8.76 1.86 10.11
C ARG A 199 -9.04 1.13 8.80
N ALA A 200 -9.61 -0.08 8.91
CA ALA A 200 -10.04 -0.80 7.72
C ALA A 200 -11.09 0.01 6.96
N ARG A 201 -11.05 -0.11 5.63
CA ARG A 201 -11.99 0.51 4.69
C ARG A 201 -12.85 -0.59 4.12
N TRP A 202 -14.16 -0.41 4.17
CA TRP A 202 -15.11 -1.39 3.66
C TRP A 202 -15.94 -0.77 2.54
N PRO A 203 -15.84 -1.28 1.31
CA PRO A 203 -16.64 -0.80 0.19
C PRO A 203 -18.10 -1.25 0.37
N GLY A 204 -19.04 -0.32 0.28
CA GLY A 204 -20.46 -0.64 0.17
C GLY A 204 -20.90 -0.83 -1.28
N THR A 205 -22.20 -0.93 -1.50
CA THR A 205 -22.74 -1.10 -2.85
C THR A 205 -22.64 0.19 -3.66
N PRO A 206 -22.04 0.16 -4.87
CA PRO A 206 -21.99 1.33 -5.75
C PRO A 206 -23.39 1.82 -6.13
N PHE A 207 -23.55 3.13 -6.28
CA PHE A 207 -24.79 3.76 -6.73
C PHE A 207 -24.53 4.90 -7.70
N GLN A 208 -25.55 5.34 -8.43
CA GLN A 208 -25.47 6.51 -9.29
C GLN A 208 -26.37 7.61 -8.74
N VAL A 209 -25.92 8.86 -8.89
CA VAL A 209 -26.75 10.03 -8.60
C VAL A 209 -27.22 10.62 -9.92
N LYS A 210 -28.51 10.90 -10.03
CA LYS A 210 -29.10 11.50 -11.23
C LYS A 210 -29.50 12.95 -11.02
N GLN A 211 -29.95 13.29 -9.81
CA GLN A 211 -30.45 14.63 -9.50
C GLN A 211 -30.46 14.93 -8.00
N ALA A 212 -30.58 16.22 -7.66
CA ALA A 212 -30.84 16.64 -6.28
C ALA A 212 -32.20 16.12 -5.77
N GLY A 213 -32.27 15.83 -4.47
CA GLY A 213 -33.44 15.27 -3.79
C GLY A 213 -33.52 13.75 -3.82
N GLU A 214 -32.65 13.07 -4.58
CA GLU A 214 -32.55 11.61 -4.60
C GLU A 214 -32.12 11.08 -3.22
N GLN A 215 -32.72 9.96 -2.82
CA GLN A 215 -32.40 9.26 -1.59
C GLN A 215 -31.87 7.87 -1.92
N VAL A 216 -30.78 7.50 -1.25
CA VAL A 216 -30.13 6.21 -1.42
C VAL A 216 -29.96 5.58 -0.05
N GLU A 217 -30.44 4.35 0.11
CA GLU A 217 -30.15 3.56 1.30
C GLU A 217 -28.75 2.95 1.17
N LEU A 218 -27.90 3.22 2.15
CA LEU A 218 -26.56 2.67 2.27
C LEU A 218 -26.56 1.67 3.42
N ILE A 219 -25.98 0.50 3.19
CA ILE A 219 -25.88 -0.57 4.19
C ILE A 219 -24.40 -0.80 4.49
N HIS A 220 -24.04 -0.76 5.76
CA HIS A 220 -22.69 -1.07 6.21
C HIS A 220 -22.41 -2.57 5.95
N PRO A 221 -21.40 -2.93 5.15
CA PRO A 221 -21.21 -4.31 4.68
C PRO A 221 -20.90 -5.31 5.80
N ARG A 222 -20.24 -4.86 6.87
CA ARG A 222 -19.91 -5.67 8.07
C ARG A 222 -21.02 -5.74 9.13
N THR A 223 -21.64 -4.61 9.48
CA THR A 223 -22.58 -4.54 10.62
C THR A 223 -24.03 -4.74 10.19
N GLY A 224 -24.35 -4.53 8.92
CA GLY A 224 -25.72 -4.56 8.39
C GLY A 224 -26.56 -3.34 8.78
N GLU A 225 -25.98 -2.37 9.49
CA GLU A 225 -26.65 -1.12 9.83
C GLU A 225 -26.89 -0.28 8.56
N SER A 226 -28.06 0.34 8.46
CA SER A 226 -28.40 1.18 7.31
C SER A 226 -28.49 2.66 7.66
N CYS A 227 -28.16 3.50 6.69
CA CYS A 227 -28.40 4.94 6.73
C CYS A 227 -28.93 5.44 5.39
N THR A 228 -29.63 6.55 5.40
CA THR A 228 -30.16 7.18 4.18
C THR A 228 -29.30 8.37 3.81
N LEU A 229 -28.70 8.31 2.64
CA LEU A 229 -28.05 9.44 1.98
C LEU A 229 -29.09 10.23 1.20
N THR A 230 -29.22 11.53 1.46
CA THR A 230 -30.06 12.44 0.68
C THR A 230 -29.19 13.41 -0.10
N VAL A 231 -29.29 13.37 -1.43
CA VAL A 231 -28.59 14.28 -2.33
C VAL A 231 -29.20 15.67 -2.23
N ARG A 232 -28.39 16.69 -1.95
CA ARG A 232 -28.81 18.09 -1.82
C ARG A 232 -28.56 18.91 -3.07
N ASP A 233 -27.42 18.67 -3.71
CA ASP A 233 -27.02 19.33 -4.96
C ASP A 233 -26.19 18.35 -5.78
N PHE A 234 -26.27 18.42 -7.11
CA PHE A 234 -25.52 17.56 -8.02
C PHE A 234 -25.22 18.31 -9.32
N GLN A 235 -23.93 18.45 -9.64
CA GLN A 235 -23.49 19.22 -10.79
C GLN A 235 -22.16 18.72 -11.36
N ARG A 236 -21.91 19.10 -12.61
CA ARG A 236 -20.61 18.96 -13.25
C ARG A 236 -19.75 20.15 -12.86
N ASP A 237 -18.48 19.90 -12.60
CA ASP A 237 -17.49 20.90 -12.21
C ASP A 237 -16.18 20.69 -13.00
N ALA A 238 -15.30 21.68 -12.98
CA ALA A 238 -13.99 21.60 -13.61
C ALA A 238 -12.93 22.35 -12.82
N LEU A 239 -11.76 21.74 -12.67
CA LEU A 239 -10.59 22.38 -12.08
C LEU A 239 -9.85 23.25 -13.11
N ASP A 240 -9.27 24.34 -12.64
CA ASP A 240 -8.36 25.15 -13.45
C ASP A 240 -6.97 24.48 -13.50
N SER A 241 -6.79 23.60 -14.49
CA SER A 241 -5.55 22.82 -14.70
C SER A 241 -4.35 23.68 -15.07
N ASP A 242 -4.56 24.92 -15.52
CA ASP A 242 -3.49 25.84 -15.96
C ASP A 242 -2.70 26.42 -14.78
N ARG A 243 -3.13 26.16 -13.54
CA ARG A 243 -2.50 26.66 -12.31
C ARG A 243 -1.46 25.72 -11.69
N ILE A 244 -1.14 24.59 -12.31
CA ILE A 244 -0.15 23.62 -11.76
C ILE A 244 1.26 24.02 -12.21
N PRO A 245 2.10 24.61 -11.33
CA PRO A 245 3.40 25.14 -11.73
C PRO A 245 4.39 24.01 -12.09
N GLY A 246 5.20 24.22 -13.13
CA GLY A 246 6.30 23.32 -13.51
C GLY A 246 5.88 22.06 -14.28
N ARG A 247 4.66 22.02 -14.83
CA ARG A 247 4.16 20.88 -15.63
C ARG A 247 3.53 21.30 -16.97
N GLU A 248 4.13 22.28 -17.62
CA GLU A 248 3.64 22.89 -18.87
C GLU A 248 3.57 21.91 -20.04
N GLU A 249 4.40 20.86 -20.04
CA GLU A 249 4.44 19.81 -21.07
C GLU A 249 3.35 18.73 -20.92
N TRP A 250 2.58 18.78 -19.83
CA TRP A 250 1.56 17.78 -19.50
C TRP A 250 0.17 18.39 -19.54
N GLU A 251 -0.78 17.63 -20.08
CA GLU A 251 -2.20 17.87 -20.02
C GLU A 251 -2.77 17.07 -18.84
N PHE A 252 -3.52 17.75 -17.97
CA PHE A 252 -4.15 17.14 -16.80
C PHE A 252 -5.65 17.00 -17.04
N PRO A 253 -6.25 15.87 -16.63
CA PRO A 253 -7.70 15.78 -16.59
C PRO A 253 -8.24 16.78 -15.58
N ASN A 254 -9.34 17.44 -15.92
CA ASN A 254 -9.85 18.56 -15.14
C ASN A 254 -11.36 18.54 -14.94
N HIS A 255 -12.11 17.67 -15.62
CA HIS A 255 -13.55 17.54 -15.44
C HIS A 255 -13.88 16.56 -14.32
N LEU A 256 -14.91 16.88 -13.53
CA LEU A 256 -15.42 16.03 -12.46
C LEU A 256 -16.92 16.23 -12.22
N TRP A 257 -17.52 15.31 -11.49
CA TRP A 257 -18.84 15.45 -10.89
C TRP A 257 -18.71 15.79 -9.41
N ARG A 258 -19.55 16.70 -8.92
CA ARG A 258 -19.64 17.06 -7.52
C ARG A 258 -21.08 16.90 -7.07
N PHE A 259 -21.29 16.30 -5.91
CA PHE A 259 -22.58 16.38 -5.23
C PHE A 259 -22.42 16.68 -3.75
N THR A 260 -23.41 17.37 -3.19
CA THR A 260 -23.52 17.58 -1.73
C THR A 260 -24.64 16.72 -1.18
N TYR A 261 -24.46 16.23 0.04
CA TYR A 261 -25.39 15.28 0.64
C TYR A 261 -25.46 15.40 2.16
N ALA A 262 -26.54 14.87 2.73
CA ALA A 262 -26.71 14.64 4.16
C ALA A 262 -26.99 13.16 4.41
N VAL A 263 -26.59 12.64 5.56
CA VAL A 263 -26.75 11.22 5.93
C VAL A 263 -27.50 11.11 7.26
N GLU A 264 -28.53 10.26 7.32
CA GLU A 264 -29.32 10.03 8.53
C GLU A 264 -29.55 8.51 8.77
N PRO A 265 -29.21 7.96 9.95
CA PRO A 265 -28.41 8.59 11.01
C PRO A 265 -26.99 8.90 10.53
N GLU A 266 -26.32 9.82 11.22
CA GLU A 266 -24.94 10.18 10.90
C GLU A 266 -24.00 8.97 11.13
N VAL A 267 -23.14 8.70 10.14
CA VAL A 267 -22.20 7.57 10.17
C VAL A 267 -20.76 8.09 10.19
N PRO A 268 -20.08 8.10 11.36
CA PRO A 268 -18.70 8.54 11.44
C PRO A 268 -17.78 7.70 10.55
N GLY A 269 -16.95 8.36 9.74
CA GLY A 269 -15.98 7.69 8.87
C GLY A 269 -16.54 7.21 7.52
N LEU A 270 -17.83 7.43 7.23
CA LEU A 270 -18.38 7.25 5.90
C LEU A 270 -17.82 8.32 4.95
N THR A 271 -17.29 7.87 3.81
CA THR A 271 -16.88 8.72 2.70
C THR A 271 -17.51 8.22 1.41
N ILE A 272 -17.83 9.12 0.48
CA ILE A 272 -18.27 8.73 -0.86
C ILE A 272 -17.15 9.05 -1.85
N GLU A 273 -16.71 8.05 -2.57
CA GLU A 273 -15.62 8.12 -3.55
C GLU A 273 -16.14 7.80 -4.96
N ASP A 274 -15.38 8.13 -6.01
CA ASP A 274 -15.61 7.56 -7.33
C ASP A 274 -15.32 6.04 -7.28
N GLY A 275 -16.21 5.25 -7.87
CA GLY A 275 -16.05 3.80 -8.02
C GLY A 275 -15.04 3.41 -9.09
N GLU A 276 -14.58 4.37 -9.90
CA GLU A 276 -13.59 4.15 -10.95
C GLU A 276 -12.31 4.98 -10.74
N GLU A 277 -11.22 4.52 -11.33
CA GLU A 277 -9.95 5.25 -11.36
C GLU A 277 -10.02 6.45 -12.30
N GLY A 278 -9.44 7.57 -11.88
CA GLY A 278 -9.33 8.78 -12.69
C GLY A 278 -8.38 8.62 -13.89
N ASP A 279 -8.48 9.55 -14.83
CA ASP A 279 -7.56 9.58 -15.96
C ASP A 279 -6.15 9.96 -15.47
N ARG A 280 -5.12 9.41 -16.10
CA ARG A 280 -3.72 9.80 -15.81
C ARG A 280 -3.34 11.02 -16.68
N PRO A 281 -2.52 11.95 -16.16
CA PRO A 281 -1.99 13.04 -16.98
C PRO A 281 -1.29 12.52 -18.23
N ARG A 282 -1.42 13.22 -19.36
CA ARG A 282 -0.83 12.82 -20.64
C ARG A 282 0.08 13.91 -21.20
N PRO A 283 1.14 13.57 -21.96
CA PRO A 283 1.97 14.58 -22.61
C PRO A 283 1.15 15.42 -23.60
N LYS A 284 1.38 16.73 -23.64
CA LYS A 284 0.75 17.59 -24.65
C LYS A 284 1.25 17.22 -26.05
N PRO A 285 0.39 17.22 -27.08
CA PRO A 285 0.83 17.03 -28.45
C PRO A 285 1.82 18.13 -28.82
N ARG A 286 3.02 17.74 -29.24
CA ARG A 286 3.99 18.72 -29.78
C ARG A 286 3.43 19.27 -31.08
N PRO A 287 3.49 20.59 -31.32
CA PRO A 287 3.09 21.14 -32.61
C PRO A 287 3.94 20.48 -33.69
N GLU A 288 3.29 19.87 -34.69
CA GLU A 288 3.95 19.37 -35.88
C GLU A 288 4.59 20.55 -36.61
N THR A 289 5.86 20.82 -36.32
CA THR A 289 6.65 21.73 -37.14
C THR A 289 6.93 21.00 -38.44
N GLY A 290 6.09 21.26 -39.45
CA GLY A 290 6.35 20.83 -40.81
C GLY A 290 7.67 21.41 -41.32
N ARG A 291 8.64 20.53 -41.61
CA ARG A 291 9.48 20.64 -42.81
C ARG A 291 10.40 19.43 -42.99
N GLY A 292 10.27 18.82 -44.16
CA GLY A 292 11.41 18.58 -45.04
C GLY A 292 12.33 17.42 -44.68
N ASP A 293 12.01 16.28 -45.29
CA ASP A 293 12.95 15.39 -45.97
C ASP A 293 14.44 15.77 -45.82
N ARG A 294 15.14 15.07 -44.93
CA ARG A 294 16.58 14.80 -45.04
C ARG A 294 16.81 13.36 -44.62
N SER A 295 16.94 12.52 -45.63
CA SER A 295 17.71 11.29 -45.58
C SER A 295 19.08 11.54 -44.93
N GLY A 296 19.44 10.71 -43.96
CA GLY A 296 20.68 10.81 -43.22
C GLY A 296 20.65 9.98 -41.94
N GLU A 297 20.81 8.67 -42.12
CA GLU A 297 21.25 7.64 -41.17
C GLU A 297 21.37 8.04 -39.69
N GLY A 298 20.52 7.40 -38.87
CA GLY A 298 20.57 7.46 -37.41
C GLY A 298 19.27 6.95 -36.83
N GLY A 299 18.96 5.68 -37.13
CA GLY A 299 17.70 5.01 -36.81
C GLY A 299 17.24 5.24 -35.37
N SER A 300 16.11 5.92 -35.29
CA SER A 300 15.18 5.92 -34.17
C SER A 300 14.84 4.50 -33.73
N THR A 301 15.15 4.18 -32.49
CA THR A 301 14.13 3.82 -31.50
C THR A 301 14.63 4.36 -30.15
N ALA A 302 14.10 5.51 -29.73
CA ALA A 302 14.04 5.79 -28.31
C ALA A 302 13.09 4.73 -27.74
N ALA A 303 13.65 3.57 -27.41
CA ALA A 303 13.01 2.60 -26.55
C ALA A 303 12.72 3.35 -25.26
N PHE A 304 11.48 3.81 -25.13
CA PHE A 304 10.88 4.02 -23.83
C PHE A 304 10.92 2.66 -23.16
N VAL A 305 12.01 2.43 -22.42
CA VAL A 305 11.98 1.52 -21.30
C VAL A 305 10.99 2.17 -20.35
N THR A 306 9.71 1.86 -20.54
CA THR A 306 8.88 1.60 -19.39
C THR A 306 9.72 0.66 -18.56
N ALA A 307 10.24 1.16 -17.44
CA ALA A 307 10.77 0.27 -16.43
C ALA A 307 9.58 -0.62 -16.07
N GLN A 308 9.52 -1.79 -16.71
CA GLN A 308 8.79 -2.91 -16.19
C GLN A 308 9.27 -3.03 -14.74
N PRO A 309 8.39 -3.03 -13.75
CA PRO A 309 8.77 -3.58 -12.47
C PRO A 309 8.93 -5.08 -12.69
N GLU A 310 10.10 -5.50 -13.18
CA GLU A 310 10.58 -6.85 -12.95
C GLU A 310 10.94 -6.95 -11.47
N ALA A 311 9.89 -7.19 -10.69
CA ALA A 311 9.90 -7.87 -9.42
C ALA A 311 8.53 -8.55 -9.32
N ALA A 312 8.33 -9.60 -10.12
CA ALA A 312 7.31 -10.60 -9.82
C ALA A 312 7.76 -11.30 -8.54
N SER A 313 7.33 -10.76 -7.42
CA SER A 313 7.53 -11.28 -6.07
C SER A 313 6.40 -10.69 -5.24
N ILE A 314 5.24 -11.37 -5.26
CA ILE A 314 4.03 -11.04 -4.52
C ILE A 314 3.85 -9.52 -4.38
N GLY A 315 3.45 -8.88 -5.47
CA GLY A 315 2.73 -7.63 -5.36
C GLY A 315 1.37 -7.94 -4.73
N ILE A 316 1.35 -8.19 -3.42
CA ILE A 316 0.13 -7.95 -2.64
C ILE A 316 -0.28 -6.56 -3.06
N ILE A 317 -1.54 -6.37 -3.46
CA ILE A 317 -2.13 -5.08 -3.81
C ILE A 317 -1.92 -4.15 -2.62
N GLY A 318 -0.74 -3.55 -2.56
CA GLY A 318 -0.38 -2.44 -1.71
C GLY A 318 -0.81 -1.26 -2.53
N GLY A 319 -2.08 -0.90 -2.38
CA GLY A 319 -2.61 0.34 -2.90
C GLY A 319 -1.77 1.47 -2.32
N ALA A 320 -0.73 1.88 -3.03
CA ALA A 320 -0.24 3.25 -2.97
C ALA A 320 -1.30 4.15 -3.63
N ASP A 321 -2.52 4.10 -3.11
CA ASP A 321 -3.58 5.05 -3.38
C ASP A 321 -3.17 6.31 -2.62
N GLY A 322 -2.30 7.10 -3.28
CA GLY A 322 -2.00 8.45 -2.83
C GLY A 322 -3.31 9.20 -2.62
N PRO A 323 -3.43 10.04 -1.59
CA PRO A 323 -4.70 10.65 -1.23
C PRO A 323 -5.23 11.52 -2.38
N THR A 324 -6.23 11.03 -3.10
CA THR A 324 -7.06 11.84 -4.00
C THR A 324 -8.35 12.19 -3.28
N ALA A 325 -8.23 12.91 -2.18
CA ALA A 325 -9.37 13.57 -1.54
C ALA A 325 -8.86 14.86 -0.89
N ILE A 326 -8.92 15.97 -1.63
CA ILE A 326 -8.82 17.29 -1.02
C ILE A 326 -10.19 17.54 -0.36
N PHE A 327 -10.25 17.40 0.96
CA PHE A 327 -11.43 17.79 1.73
C PHE A 327 -11.53 19.31 1.76
N LEU A 328 -12.26 19.90 0.81
CA LEU A 328 -12.77 21.26 0.94
C LEU A 328 -14.07 21.19 1.73
N ARG A 329 -13.97 21.36 3.05
CA ARG A 329 -15.14 21.58 3.91
C ARG A 329 -15.54 23.05 3.78
N ASP A 330 -16.48 23.33 2.88
CA ASP A 330 -17.17 24.63 2.87
C ASP A 330 -18.14 24.65 4.07
N ASP A 331 -17.73 25.30 5.15
CA ASP A 331 -18.43 25.33 6.43
C ASP A 331 -19.54 26.41 6.47
N GLU A 332 -20.79 25.97 6.34
CA GLU A 332 -21.95 26.62 7.01
C GLU A 332 -22.89 25.59 7.69
N ASP A 333 -22.87 24.31 7.32
CA ASP A 333 -23.68 23.24 7.95
C ASP A 333 -22.84 21.98 8.21
N PRO A 334 -22.64 21.56 9.48
CA PRO A 334 -21.84 20.38 9.82
C PRO A 334 -22.41 19.05 9.29
N ARG A 335 -23.69 19.02 8.88
CA ARG A 335 -24.33 17.82 8.27
C ARG A 335 -24.24 17.79 6.75
N ARG A 336 -23.63 18.81 6.15
CA ARG A 336 -23.49 18.91 4.70
C ARG A 336 -22.13 18.39 4.28
N HIS A 337 -22.13 17.25 3.62
CA HIS A 337 -20.95 16.63 3.06
C HIS A 337 -20.86 16.93 1.55
N THR A 338 -19.65 16.86 1.01
CA THR A 338 -19.40 16.99 -0.42
C THR A 338 -18.57 15.80 -0.89
N ALA A 339 -18.93 15.24 -2.04
CA ALA A 339 -18.16 14.23 -2.75
C ALA A 339 -17.77 14.74 -4.14
N PHE A 340 -16.58 14.33 -4.59
CA PHE A 340 -16.03 14.66 -5.89
C PHE A 340 -15.68 13.36 -6.62
N SER A 341 -16.00 13.28 -7.90
CA SER A 341 -15.58 12.16 -8.74
C SER A 341 -14.08 12.27 -9.04
N ALA A 342 -13.50 11.21 -9.57
CA ALA A 342 -12.16 11.27 -10.11
C ALA A 342 -12.12 12.22 -11.32
N LEU A 343 -10.94 12.80 -11.57
CA LEU A 343 -10.73 13.73 -12.67
C LEU A 343 -10.68 12.98 -14.01
N ARG A 344 -11.30 13.56 -15.03
CA ARG A 344 -11.34 13.02 -16.40
C ARG A 344 -11.05 14.09 -17.45
N PHE A 345 -10.54 13.68 -18.61
CA PHE A 345 -10.39 14.57 -19.77
C PHE A 345 -11.73 14.88 -20.43
N GLN A 346 -12.62 13.90 -20.50
CA GLN A 346 -13.98 14.04 -21.04
C GLN A 346 -14.87 13.02 -20.32
N ARG A 347 -15.87 13.47 -19.56
CA ARG A 347 -16.88 12.57 -18.97
C ARG A 347 -18.26 13.20 -19.08
N GLU A 348 -19.10 12.63 -19.92
CA GLU A 348 -20.48 13.08 -20.11
C GLU A 348 -21.45 12.41 -19.13
N GLU A 349 -21.17 11.15 -18.77
CA GLU A 349 -22.01 10.34 -17.88
C GLU A 349 -21.72 10.61 -16.39
N PRO A 350 -22.74 10.59 -15.53
CA PRO A 350 -22.58 10.61 -14.08
C PRO A 350 -21.58 9.55 -13.58
N ALA A 351 -20.79 9.91 -12.57
CA ALA A 351 -19.92 8.94 -11.90
C ALA A 351 -20.74 7.86 -11.18
N ALA A 352 -20.21 6.64 -11.16
CA ALA A 352 -20.64 5.61 -10.22
C ALA A 352 -19.96 5.88 -8.88
N TRP A 353 -20.74 6.10 -7.84
CA TRP A 353 -20.26 6.45 -6.51
C TRP A 353 -20.13 5.22 -5.64
N LEU A 354 -19.02 5.12 -4.92
CA LEU A 354 -18.73 4.05 -3.99
C LEU A 354 -18.78 4.60 -2.56
N PRO A 355 -19.76 4.17 -1.73
CA PRO A 355 -19.71 4.42 -0.30
C PRO A 355 -18.60 3.60 0.33
N VAL A 356 -17.76 4.24 1.14
CA VAL A 356 -16.63 3.62 1.84
C VAL A 356 -16.80 3.87 3.33
N PHE A 357 -16.96 2.79 4.09
CA PHE A 357 -17.11 2.82 5.53
C PHE A 357 -15.75 2.60 6.20
N ARG A 358 -15.39 3.45 7.14
CA ARG A 358 -14.14 3.31 7.90
C ARG A 358 -14.45 2.94 9.33
N ASP A 359 -13.72 1.97 9.87
CA ASP A 359 -13.84 1.62 11.28
C ASP A 359 -13.59 2.85 12.17
N ALA A 360 -14.37 2.98 13.25
CA ALA A 360 -14.31 4.15 14.12
C ALA A 360 -12.90 4.39 14.70
N GLN A 361 -12.18 3.31 15.03
CA GLN A 361 -10.82 3.35 15.55
C GLN A 361 -10.06 2.07 15.14
N GLY A 362 -8.78 2.22 14.80
CA GLY A 362 -7.86 1.09 14.73
C GLY A 362 -7.57 0.54 16.13
N LYS A 363 -7.00 -0.66 16.20
CA LYS A 363 -6.62 -1.28 17.48
C LYS A 363 -5.33 -0.64 17.98
N ARG A 364 -5.25 -0.39 19.29
CA ARG A 364 -4.02 0.08 19.96
C ARG A 364 -3.63 -0.86 21.08
N GLY A 365 -2.36 -1.24 21.13
CA GLY A 365 -1.81 -2.12 22.16
C GLY A 365 -0.47 -1.59 22.68
N HIS A 366 -0.15 -1.88 23.94
CA HIS A 366 1.12 -1.55 24.57
C HIS A 366 1.77 -2.82 25.11
N PHE A 367 3.03 -3.07 24.71
CA PHE A 367 3.72 -4.33 24.93
C PHE A 367 5.10 -4.07 25.52
N VAL A 368 5.34 -4.54 26.74
CA VAL A 368 6.65 -4.44 27.39
C VAL A 368 7.52 -5.59 26.90
N LEU A 369 8.74 -5.27 26.45
CA LEU A 369 9.71 -6.28 26.00
C LEU A 369 10.53 -6.77 27.17
N GLN A 370 10.77 -8.08 27.18
CA GLN A 370 11.55 -8.74 28.23
C GLN A 370 13.03 -8.56 27.94
N GLN A 371 13.80 -8.32 28.99
CA GLN A 371 15.26 -8.33 28.88
C GLN A 371 15.74 -9.76 29.09
N GLU A 372 16.51 -10.29 28.13
CA GLU A 372 17.15 -11.60 28.24
C GLU A 372 18.40 -11.48 29.12
N ASP A 373 18.63 -12.48 29.97
CA ASP A 373 19.74 -12.52 30.94
C ASP A 373 21.12 -12.72 30.29
#